data_AF-A0A3D0XBB9-F1
#
_entry.id   AF-A0A3D0XBB9-F1
#
_cell.length_a   1.000
_cell.length_b   1.000
_cell.length_c   1.000
_cell.angle_alpha   90.00
_cell.angle_beta   90.00
_cell.angle_gamma   90.00
#
_symmetry.space_group_name_H-M   'P 1'
#
loop_
_entity.id
_entity.type
_entity.pdbx_description
1 polymer ?
#
loop_
_entity_poly.entity_id
_entity_poly.type
_entity_poly.pdbx_seq_one_letter_code
_entity_poly.pdbx_strand_id
1 'polypeptide(L)' 'GLVNLDFADVTSVMKDAGYAHMGMGSASGKDKASVAADMAISSPLLETSIDGAKGL' A
#
# COMPACT_ATOMS: atom_id res chain seq x y z
N GLY A 1 -2.17 2.76 -18.60
CA GLY A 1 -1.16 3.80 -18.35
C GLY A 1 -0.14 3.22 -17.40
N LEU A 2 1.13 3.14 -17.81
CA LEU A 2 2.22 2.68 -16.96
C LEU A 2 2.65 3.86 -16.08
N VAL A 3 2.09 3.97 -14.89
CA VAL A 3 2.72 4.75 -13.82
C VAL A 3 3.90 3.90 -13.36
N ASN A 4 5.11 4.33 -13.71
CA ASN A 4 6.34 3.65 -13.32
C ASN A 4 7.01 4.50 -12.23
N LEU A 5 7.18 3.92 -11.05
CA LEU A 5 8.02 4.46 -9.99
C LEU A 5 9.45 3.97 -10.22
N ASP A 6 10.44 4.82 -9.97
CA ASP A 6 11.83 4.42 -10.09
C ASP A 6 12.38 3.83 -8.78
N PHE A 7 13.53 3.16 -8.88
CA PHE A 7 14.12 2.49 -7.71
C PHE A 7 14.60 3.49 -6.64
N ALA A 8 14.89 4.74 -7.03
CA ALA A 8 15.31 5.77 -6.10
C ALA A 8 14.14 6.23 -5.22
N ASP A 9 12.94 6.36 -5.79
CA ASP A 9 11.70 6.66 -5.06
C ASP A 9 11.38 5.57 -4.03
N VAL A 10 11.45 4.30 -4.44
CA VAL A 10 11.23 3.15 -3.54
C VAL A 10 12.29 3.13 -2.44
N THR A 11 13.56 3.33 -2.78
CA THR A 11 14.65 3.35 -1.80
C THR A 11 14.48 4.50 -0.81
N SER A 12 14.07 5.70 -1.26
CA SER A 12 13.89 6.85 -0.37
C SER A 12 12.74 6.68 0.61
N VAL A 13 11.67 5.97 0.21
CA VAL A 13 10.52 5.69 1.09
C VAL A 13 10.81 4.53 2.03
N MET A 14 11.54 3.50 1.58
CA MET A 14 11.79 2.30 2.37
C MET A 14 13.03 2.40 3.28
N LYS A 15 14.02 3.22 2.92
CA LYS A 15 15.24 3.40 3.70
C LYS A 15 14.92 4.11 5.02
N ASP A 16 15.30 3.48 6.13
CA ASP A 16 15.10 3.96 7.51
C ASP A 16 13.62 4.07 7.95
N ALA A 17 12.67 3.49 7.20
CA ALA A 17 11.24 3.55 7.50
C ALA A 17 10.81 2.73 8.73
N GLY A 18 11.64 1.79 9.19
CA GLY A 18 11.34 0.89 10.30
C GLY A 18 10.53 -0.34 9.87
N TYR A 19 9.65 -0.84 10.75
CA TYR A 19 8.81 -2.00 10.45
C TYR A 19 7.74 -1.63 9.43
N ALA A 20 7.70 -2.39 8.33
CA ALA A 20 6.68 -2.24 7.30
C ALA A 20 5.58 -3.29 7.46
N HIS A 21 4.33 -2.89 7.21
CA HIS A 21 3.19 -3.78 7.06
C HIS A 21 2.64 -3.65 5.64
N MET A 22 2.27 -4.77 5.04
CA MET A 22 1.78 -4.81 3.66
C MET A 22 0.41 -5.48 3.63
N GLY A 23 -0.59 -4.70 3.24
CA GLY A 23 -1.92 -5.21 2.90
C GLY A 23 -2.06 -5.39 1.39
N MET A 24 -2.73 -6.47 0.97
CA MET A 24 -3.00 -6.75 -0.44
C MET A 24 -4.50 -6.93 -0.64
N GLY A 25 -5.04 -6.31 -1.68
CA GLY A 25 -6.43 -6.48 -2.11
C GLY A 25 -6.50 -6.78 -3.59
N SER A 26 -7.45 -7.63 -3.99
CA SER A 26 -7.71 -7.98 -5.38
C SER A 26 -9.21 -7.98 -5.62
N ALA A 27 -9.64 -7.35 -6.71
CA ALA A 27 -11.03 -7.27 -7.09
C ALA A 27 -11.21 -7.26 -8.61
N SER A 28 -12.41 -7.57 -9.06
CA SER A 28 -12.80 -7.62 -10.47
C SER A 28 -14.10 -6.85 -10.70
N GLY A 29 -14.42 -6.57 -11.96
CA GLY A 29 -15.60 -5.78 -12.33
C GLY A 29 -15.35 -4.26 -12.38
N LYS A 30 -16.44 -3.48 -12.36
CA LYS A 30 -16.44 -2.03 -12.62
C LYS A 30 -15.76 -1.24 -11.50
N ASP A 31 -15.91 -1.67 -10.25
CA ASP A 31 -15.43 -0.95 -9.07
C ASP A 31 -14.17 -1.59 -8.45
N LYS A 32 -13.47 -2.42 -9.25
CA LYS A 32 -12.32 -3.20 -8.80
C LYS A 32 -11.19 -2.38 -8.15
N ALA A 33 -11.02 -1.13 -8.56
CA ALA A 33 -9.96 -0.28 -8.01
C ALA A 33 -10.26 0.09 -6.54
N SER A 34 -11.46 0.62 -6.28
CA SER A 34 -11.89 0.97 -4.93
C SER A 34 -11.99 -0.24 -4.03
N VAL A 35 -12.60 -1.34 -4.51
CA VAL A 35 -12.74 -2.57 -3.72
C VAL A 35 -11.38 -3.18 -3.37
N ALA A 36 -10.43 -3.21 -4.31
CA ALA A 36 -9.09 -3.70 -4.03
C ALA A 36 -8.33 -2.79 -3.05
N ALA A 37 -8.50 -1.47 -3.14
CA ALA A 37 -7.89 -0.52 -2.22
C ALA A 37 -8.45 -0.67 -0.79
N ASP A 38 -9.78 -0.75 -0.65
CA ASP A 38 -10.45 -0.95 0.65
C ASP A 38 -9.99 -2.25 1.31
N MET A 39 -9.91 -3.34 0.53
CA MET A 39 -9.40 -4.63 1.00
C MET A 39 -7.93 -4.60 1.41
N ALA A 40 -7.10 -3.86 0.66
CA ALA A 40 -5.68 -3.72 0.98
C ALA A 40 -5.50 -2.97 2.31
N ILE A 41 -6.26 -1.89 2.54
CA ILE A 41 -6.22 -1.10 3.77
C ILE A 41 -6.78 -1.86 4.97
N SER A 42 -7.83 -2.68 4.76
CA SER A 42 -8.46 -3.46 5.84
C SER A 42 -7.77 -4.81 6.10
N SER A 43 -6.59 -5.05 5.55
CA SER A 43 -5.94 -6.36 5.66
C SER A 43 -5.58 -6.64 7.13
N PRO A 44 -5.85 -7.85 7.66
CA PRO A 44 -5.46 -8.24 9.02
C PRO A 44 -3.94 -8.28 9.22
N LEU A 45 -3.14 -8.13 8.16
CA LEU A 45 -1.69 -7.93 8.24
C LEU A 45 -1.29 -6.49 8.58
N LEU A 46 -2.23 -5.53 8.53
CA LEU A 46 -2.09 -4.15 9.00
C LEU A 46 -2.65 -4.05 10.43
N GLU A 47 -2.05 -4.78 11.38
CA GLU A 47 -2.47 -4.74 12.80
C GLU A 47 -2.18 -3.39 13.49
N THR A 48 -1.42 -2.51 12.85
CA THR A 48 -1.26 -1.11 13.23
C THR A 48 -1.99 -0.25 12.21
N SER A 49 -2.99 0.52 12.66
CA SER A 49 -3.73 1.47 11.81
C SER A 49 -2.77 2.27 10.92
N ILE A 50 -3.13 2.50 9.64
CA ILE A 50 -2.39 3.40 8.72
C ILE A 50 -2.22 4.82 9.30
N ASP A 51 -3.00 5.14 10.33
CA ASP A 51 -2.93 6.34 11.15
C ASP A 51 -1.55 6.48 11.83
N GLY A 52 -0.62 7.18 11.16
CA GLY A 52 0.76 7.38 11.60
C GLY A 52 1.83 6.92 10.60
N ALA A 53 1.45 6.29 9.48
CA ALA A 53 2.37 5.97 8.39
C ALA A 53 2.95 7.26 7.80
N LYS A 54 4.27 7.42 7.86
CA LYS A 54 4.98 8.62 7.37
C LYS A 54 5.36 8.53 5.88
N GLY A 55 5.11 7.39 5.24
CA GLY A 55 5.32 7.16 3.81
C GLY A 55 4.14 6.38 3.24
N LEU A 56 3.45 6.98 2.27
CA LEU A 56 2.42 6.40 1.41
C LEU A 56 2.84 6.62 -0.04
#